data_AF-A0AAD4PNY4-F1
#
_entry.id   AF-A0AAD4PNY4-F1
#
_cell.length_a   1.000
_cell.length_b   1.000
_cell.length_c   1.000
_cell.angle_alpha   90.00
_cell.angle_beta   90.00
_cell.angle_gamma   90.00
#
_symmetry.space_group_name_H-M   'P 1'
#
loop_
_entity.id
_entity.type
_entity.pdbx_description
1 polymer ?
#
loop_
_entity_poly.entity_id
_entity_poly.type
_entity_poly.pdbx_seq_one_letter_code
_entity_poly.pdbx_strand_id
1 'polypeptide(L)'
;GKQKKTKKIQKQRNGQLKRLLKPTDSRIKEQVRKIRKKAKDPHEMKVHEATQQSSALFFQYNTQLGPPYHIVLDTNFINFSIKNKLDIVQNMMDCLYAKCIPYISDCVRAELEKLGNKYKLALRIISDPRFERLPCLHKGTYADDCLVERVRQHKCYIVATNDKDLKNRIRKIPGVPIMYVAAHKYAIERMPEAYGVKA
;
A
#
# COMPACT_ATOMS: atom_id res chain seq x y z
N GLY A 1 -61.64 -3.10 -36.54
CA GLY A 1 -61.47 -4.27 -35.64
C GLY A 1 -60.05 -4.48 -35.10
N LYS A 2 -59.00 -4.42 -35.93
CA LYS A 2 -57.62 -4.84 -35.56
C LYS A 2 -56.88 -3.89 -34.59
N GLN A 3 -57.02 -2.57 -34.73
CA GLN A 3 -56.36 -1.58 -33.84
C GLN A 3 -56.87 -1.59 -32.38
N LYS A 4 -58.15 -1.92 -32.15
CA LYS A 4 -58.71 -2.05 -30.79
C LYS A 4 -58.17 -3.30 -30.08
N LYS A 5 -57.93 -4.39 -30.81
CA LYS A 5 -57.32 -5.63 -30.27
C LYS A 5 -55.85 -5.43 -29.88
N THR A 6 -55.06 -4.73 -30.70
CA THR A 6 -53.65 -4.44 -30.37
C THR A 6 -53.50 -3.53 -29.15
N LYS A 7 -54.31 -2.47 -29.01
CA LYS A 7 -54.35 -1.63 -27.80
C LYS A 7 -54.74 -2.42 -26.54
N LYS A 8 -55.65 -3.39 -26.65
CA LYS A 8 -56.09 -4.24 -25.52
C LYS A 8 -54.96 -5.17 -25.06
N ILE A 9 -54.23 -5.79 -25.99
CA ILE A 9 -53.06 -6.64 -25.70
C ILE A 9 -51.93 -5.82 -25.05
N GLN A 10 -51.68 -4.61 -25.56
CA GLN A 10 -50.68 -3.70 -24.98
C GLN A 10 -51.06 -3.24 -23.57
N LYS A 11 -52.35 -2.97 -23.32
CA LYS A 11 -52.87 -2.64 -21.98
C LYS A 11 -52.79 -3.82 -21.02
N GLN A 12 -53.03 -5.05 -21.49
CA GLN A 12 -52.88 -6.28 -20.69
C GLN A 12 -51.40 -6.56 -20.36
N ARG A 13 -50.48 -6.44 -21.33
CA ARG A 13 -49.03 -6.54 -21.09
C ARG A 13 -48.54 -5.50 -20.09
N ASN A 14 -48.93 -4.23 -20.25
CA ASN A 14 -48.58 -3.17 -19.29
C ASN A 14 -49.20 -3.40 -17.90
N GLY A 15 -50.41 -3.97 -17.83
CA GLY A 15 -51.04 -4.37 -16.57
C GLY A 15 -50.29 -5.50 -15.87
N GLN A 16 -49.84 -6.51 -16.62
CA GLN A 16 -48.99 -7.59 -16.10
C GLN A 16 -47.64 -7.06 -15.62
N LEU A 17 -46.97 -6.19 -16.38
CA LEU A 17 -45.70 -5.55 -15.99
C LEU A 17 -45.83 -4.65 -14.75
N LYS A 18 -46.98 -4.02 -14.52
CA LYS A 18 -47.26 -3.22 -13.31
C LYS A 18 -47.52 -4.07 -12.06
N ARG A 19 -47.77 -5.38 -12.20
CA ARG A 19 -47.94 -6.32 -11.07
C ARG A 19 -46.61 -6.85 -10.54
N LEU A 20 -45.50 -6.67 -11.26
CA LEU A 20 -44.17 -7.00 -10.74
C LEU A 20 -43.65 -5.88 -9.85
N LEU A 21 -43.03 -6.27 -8.72
CA LEU A 21 -42.41 -5.35 -7.80
C LEU A 21 -41.20 -4.68 -8.45
N LYS A 22 -41.14 -3.35 -8.41
CA LYS A 22 -39.99 -2.62 -8.96
C LYS A 22 -38.76 -2.89 -8.10
N PRO A 23 -37.55 -3.03 -8.67
CA PRO A 23 -36.29 -3.21 -7.92
C PRO A 23 -35.94 -2.08 -6.94
N THR A 24 -36.68 -0.96 -7.02
CA THR A 24 -36.54 0.25 -6.18
C THR A 24 -37.61 0.35 -5.09
N ASP A 25 -38.54 -0.59 -4.99
CA ASP A 25 -39.67 -0.58 -4.04
C ASP A 25 -39.18 -0.77 -2.60
N SER A 26 -39.79 -0.06 -1.65
CA SER A 26 -39.43 -0.08 -0.22
C SER A 26 -39.77 -1.40 0.48
N ARG A 27 -40.60 -2.24 -0.13
CA ARG A 27 -40.93 -3.59 0.39
C ARG A 27 -39.84 -4.63 0.12
N ILE A 28 -38.84 -4.31 -0.70
CA ILE A 28 -37.67 -5.17 -0.95
C ILE A 28 -36.66 -4.95 0.17
N LYS A 29 -36.06 -6.04 0.67
CA LYS A 29 -34.96 -5.96 1.65
C LYS A 29 -33.87 -5.02 1.15
N GLU A 30 -33.40 -4.14 2.02
CA GLU A 30 -32.49 -3.03 1.68
C GLU A 30 -31.21 -3.48 0.98
N GLN A 31 -30.72 -4.68 1.29
CA GLN A 31 -29.55 -5.32 0.68
C GLN A 31 -29.70 -5.61 -0.83
N VAL A 32 -30.93 -5.85 -1.31
CA VAL A 32 -31.23 -6.22 -2.71
C VAL A 32 -31.83 -5.04 -3.48
N ARG A 33 -32.27 -4.01 -2.76
CA ARG A 33 -32.90 -2.83 -3.33
C ARG A 33 -31.88 -1.99 -4.09
N LYS A 34 -32.14 -1.75 -5.38
CA LYS A 34 -31.33 -0.78 -6.15
C LYS A 34 -31.65 0.63 -5.65
N ILE A 35 -30.78 1.17 -4.79
CA ILE A 35 -30.88 2.56 -4.33
C ILE A 35 -30.54 3.47 -5.52
N ARG A 36 -31.52 4.27 -5.97
CA ARG A 36 -31.24 5.33 -6.94
C ARG A 36 -30.39 6.38 -6.22
N LYS A 37 -29.17 6.63 -6.70
CA LYS A 37 -28.35 7.74 -6.22
C LYS A 37 -29.17 9.03 -6.42
N LYS A 38 -29.39 9.79 -5.35
CA LYS A 38 -29.98 11.13 -5.44
C LYS A 38 -29.13 11.95 -6.42
N ALA A 39 -29.76 12.78 -7.24
CA ALA A 39 -29.03 13.76 -8.03
C ALA A 39 -28.25 14.65 -7.04
N LYS A 40 -26.92 14.74 -7.21
CA LYS A 40 -26.08 15.57 -6.35
C LYS A 40 -26.52 17.03 -6.51
N ASP A 41 -26.62 17.75 -5.40
CA ASP A 41 -27.04 19.15 -5.40
C ASP A 41 -26.09 20.00 -6.26
N PRO A 42 -26.61 20.86 -7.16
CA PRO A 42 -25.78 21.66 -8.06
C PRO A 42 -24.97 22.75 -7.35
N HIS A 43 -25.28 23.03 -6.07
CA HIS A 43 -24.57 24.00 -5.23
C HIS A 43 -23.49 23.36 -4.34
N GLU A 44 -23.32 22.04 -4.40
CA GLU A 44 -22.25 21.34 -3.69
C GLU A 44 -20.93 21.59 -4.42
N MET A 45 -20.02 22.32 -3.78
CA MET A 45 -18.70 22.63 -4.32
C MET A 45 -17.95 21.32 -4.59
N LYS A 46 -17.74 20.97 -5.87
CA LYS A 46 -16.96 19.80 -6.25
C LYS A 46 -15.49 20.06 -5.93
N VAL A 47 -15.06 19.69 -4.74
CA VAL A 47 -13.64 19.73 -4.36
C VAL A 47 -12.92 18.66 -5.17
N HIS A 48 -12.12 19.09 -6.14
CA HIS A 48 -11.17 18.23 -6.83
C HIS A 48 -9.86 18.23 -6.05
N GLU A 49 -9.66 17.23 -5.21
CA GLU A 49 -8.40 17.03 -4.50
C GLU A 49 -7.33 16.55 -5.49
N ALA A 50 -6.59 17.50 -6.07
CA ALA A 50 -5.38 17.20 -6.80
C ALA A 50 -4.22 17.06 -5.81
N THR A 51 -3.57 15.90 -5.79
CA THR A 51 -2.40 15.68 -4.93
C THR A 51 -1.26 16.59 -5.38
N GLN A 52 -0.83 17.51 -4.53
CA GLN A 52 0.35 18.35 -4.79
C GLN A 52 1.62 17.49 -4.85
N GLN A 53 2.53 17.82 -5.75
CA GLN A 53 3.84 17.18 -5.81
C GLN A 53 4.68 17.64 -4.60
N SER A 54 5.37 16.69 -3.96
CA SER A 54 6.21 16.98 -2.79
C SER A 54 7.38 17.90 -3.16
N SER A 55 7.60 18.92 -2.35
CA SER A 55 8.72 19.87 -2.49
C SER A 55 10.11 19.22 -2.37
N ALA A 56 10.19 18.03 -1.77
CA ALA A 56 11.41 17.24 -1.64
C ALA A 56 11.96 16.73 -2.98
N LEU A 57 11.12 16.72 -4.02
CA LEU A 57 11.46 16.19 -5.33
C LEU A 57 11.92 17.31 -6.26
N PHE A 58 13.21 17.32 -6.59
CA PHE A 58 13.70 18.00 -7.78
C PHE A 58 13.56 17.04 -8.97
N PHE A 59 12.45 17.16 -9.71
CA PHE A 59 11.97 16.20 -10.70
C PHE A 59 11.73 14.79 -10.11
N GLN A 60 12.75 13.93 -10.14
CA GLN A 60 12.73 12.57 -9.58
C GLN A 60 13.80 12.37 -8.49
N TYR A 61 14.70 13.34 -8.32
CA TYR A 61 15.74 13.33 -7.30
C TYR A 61 15.15 13.79 -5.97
N ASN A 62 15.38 13.05 -4.91
CA ASN A 62 14.88 13.37 -3.59
C ASN A 62 16.02 13.93 -2.75
N THR A 63 16.01 15.25 -2.54
CA THR A 63 17.08 15.95 -1.79
C THR A 63 16.97 15.77 -0.27
N GLN A 64 15.88 15.18 0.23
CA GLN A 64 15.66 14.95 1.67
C GLN A 64 16.23 13.62 2.16
N LEU A 65 16.72 12.77 1.25
CA LEU A 65 17.41 11.54 1.63
C LEU A 65 18.88 11.89 1.89
N GLY A 66 19.23 11.99 3.17
CA GLY A 66 20.61 12.17 3.61
C GLY A 66 20.91 11.32 4.85
N PRO A 67 22.18 11.13 5.20
CA PRO A 67 22.55 10.48 6.46
C PRO A 67 22.02 11.26 7.67
N PRO A 68 21.42 10.60 8.69
CA PRO A 68 21.19 9.17 8.81
C PRO A 68 20.04 8.64 7.93
N TYR A 69 20.27 7.55 7.22
CA TYR A 69 19.24 6.94 6.37
C TYR A 69 18.19 6.21 7.19
N HIS A 70 16.92 6.56 6.99
CA HIS A 70 15.78 5.90 7.62
C HIS A 70 15.29 4.76 6.72
N ILE A 71 15.40 3.53 7.18
CA ILE A 71 15.09 2.34 6.37
C ILE A 71 13.91 1.61 6.97
N VAL A 72 12.80 1.50 6.25
CA VAL A 72 11.63 0.75 6.72
C VAL A 72 11.74 -0.71 6.27
N LEU A 73 11.62 -1.62 7.24
CA LEU A 73 11.77 -3.05 7.04
C LEU A 73 10.44 -3.75 6.77
N ASP A 74 10.51 -4.71 5.85
CA ASP A 74 9.44 -5.66 5.54
C ASP A 74 9.72 -7.05 6.14
N THR A 75 8.67 -7.85 6.39
CA THR A 75 8.77 -9.19 6.99
C THR A 75 9.62 -10.13 6.14
N ASN A 76 9.40 -10.11 4.82
CA ASN A 76 10.13 -10.93 3.88
C ASN A 76 11.62 -10.61 3.87
N PHE A 77 11.98 -9.32 3.93
CA PHE A 77 13.38 -8.90 3.97
C PHE A 77 14.11 -9.48 5.19
N ILE A 78 13.52 -9.35 6.38
CA ILE A 78 14.08 -9.88 7.62
C ILE A 78 14.28 -11.40 7.52
N ASN A 79 13.31 -12.11 6.93
CA ASN A 79 13.39 -13.55 6.73
C ASN A 79 14.53 -13.94 5.77
N PHE A 80 14.73 -13.19 4.70
CA PHE A 80 15.84 -13.41 3.77
C PHE A 80 17.19 -13.09 4.40
N SER A 81 17.30 -12.03 5.20
CA SER A 81 18.52 -11.69 5.93
C SER A 81 18.93 -12.81 6.90
N ILE A 82 17.97 -13.37 7.64
CA ILE A 82 18.22 -14.49 8.56
C ILE A 82 18.64 -15.76 7.79
N LYS A 83 17.96 -16.09 6.69
CA LYS A 83 18.31 -17.25 5.86
C LYS A 83 19.74 -17.14 5.31
N ASN A 84 20.15 -15.95 4.91
CA ASN A 84 21.48 -15.68 4.37
C ASN A 84 22.54 -15.39 5.46
N LYS A 85 22.16 -15.46 6.74
CA LYS A 85 23.03 -15.20 7.91
C LYS A 85 23.66 -13.81 7.87
N LEU A 86 22.90 -12.81 7.43
CA LEU A 86 23.33 -11.42 7.35
C LEU A 86 22.87 -10.65 8.58
N ASP A 87 23.79 -9.94 9.22
CA ASP A 87 23.43 -8.93 10.22
C ASP A 87 22.78 -7.74 9.51
N ILE A 88 21.57 -7.39 9.92
CA ILE A 88 20.73 -6.37 9.29
C ILE A 88 21.40 -5.00 9.37
N VAL A 89 21.85 -4.58 10.55
CA VAL A 89 22.36 -3.21 10.75
C VAL A 89 23.72 -3.03 10.07
N GLN A 90 24.61 -4.01 10.24
CA GLN A 90 25.95 -3.96 9.66
C GLN A 90 25.91 -3.95 8.13
N ASN A 91 25.17 -4.88 7.50
CA ASN A 91 25.09 -4.94 6.05
C ASN A 91 24.37 -3.72 5.44
N MET A 92 23.47 -3.05 6.19
CA MET A 92 22.88 -1.77 5.75
C MET A 92 23.93 -0.66 5.69
N MET A 93 24.75 -0.55 6.75
CA MET A 93 25.83 0.43 6.79
C MET A 93 26.89 0.16 5.71
N ASP A 94 27.22 -1.11 5.47
CA ASP A 94 28.16 -1.52 4.43
C ASP A 94 27.62 -1.22 3.01
N CYS A 95 26.30 -1.27 2.81
CA CYS A 95 25.66 -0.98 1.52
C CYS A 95 25.56 0.52 1.23
N LEU A 96 25.22 1.32 2.24
CA LEU A 96 24.98 2.76 2.10
C LEU A 96 26.19 3.63 2.46
N TYR A 97 27.25 3.04 3.01
CA TYR A 97 28.44 3.72 3.51
C TYR A 97 28.14 4.88 4.48
N ALA A 98 27.03 4.78 5.21
CA ALA A 98 26.54 5.83 6.09
C ALA A 98 25.76 5.25 7.28
N LYS A 99 25.50 6.08 8.28
CA LYS A 99 24.67 5.70 9.43
C LYS A 99 23.25 5.37 8.97
N CYS A 100 22.77 4.19 9.32
CA CYS A 100 21.43 3.70 8.98
C CYS A 100 20.62 3.45 10.25
N ILE A 101 19.36 3.86 10.24
CA ILE A 101 18.39 3.63 11.31
C ILE A 101 17.28 2.74 10.75
N PRO A 102 17.21 1.47 11.16
CA PRO A 102 16.15 0.58 10.71
C PRO A 102 14.86 0.82 11.50
N TYR A 103 13.76 1.01 10.78
CA TYR A 103 12.42 1.18 11.30
C TYR A 103 11.59 -0.07 11.07
N ILE A 104 10.80 -0.40 12.08
CA ILE A 104 9.85 -1.51 12.02
C ILE A 104 8.47 -0.99 12.31
N SER A 105 7.57 -1.18 11.36
CA SER A 105 6.17 -0.81 11.52
C SER A 105 5.44 -1.79 12.45
N ASP A 106 4.43 -1.29 13.16
CA ASP A 106 3.60 -2.14 14.03
C ASP A 106 2.97 -3.31 13.28
N CYS A 107 2.61 -3.10 12.01
CA CYS A 107 1.96 -4.13 11.20
C CYS A 107 2.94 -5.23 10.78
N VAL A 108 4.18 -4.89 10.44
CA VAL A 108 5.24 -5.86 10.15
C VAL A 108 5.57 -6.68 11.40
N ARG A 109 5.65 -6.02 12.56
CA ARG A 109 5.84 -6.72 13.84
C ARG A 109 4.67 -7.68 14.12
N ALA A 110 3.43 -7.23 13.97
CA ALA A 110 2.25 -8.04 14.19
C ALA A 110 2.16 -9.22 13.21
N GLU A 111 2.61 -9.06 11.97
CA GLU A 111 2.68 -10.15 10.99
C GLU A 111 3.69 -11.22 11.40
N LEU A 112 4.88 -10.82 11.89
CA LEU A 112 5.87 -11.77 12.40
C LEU A 112 5.39 -12.51 13.66
N GLU A 113 4.62 -11.84 14.52
CA GLU A 113 3.98 -12.48 15.68
C GLU A 113 2.94 -13.53 15.25
N LYS A 114 2.16 -13.25 14.19
CA LYS A 114 1.18 -14.20 13.63
C LYS A 114 1.82 -15.43 12.99
N LEU A 115 2.99 -15.27 12.36
CA LEU A 115 3.70 -16.38 11.72
C LEU A 115 4.31 -17.38 12.74
N GLY A 116 4.29 -17.03 14.03
CA GLY A 116 4.47 -17.96 15.15
C GLY A 116 5.91 -18.43 15.37
N ASN A 117 6.05 -19.66 15.87
CA ASN A 117 7.31 -20.17 16.43
C ASN A 117 8.49 -20.20 15.44
N LYS A 118 8.22 -20.30 14.14
CA LYS A 118 9.26 -20.32 13.09
C LYS A 118 10.06 -19.01 13.02
N TYR A 119 9.47 -17.90 13.48
CA TYR A 119 10.03 -16.55 13.38
C TYR A 119 10.43 -15.96 14.73
N LYS A 120 10.61 -16.80 15.77
CA LYS A 120 11.10 -16.35 17.08
C LYS A 120 12.44 -15.62 17.01
N LEU A 121 13.33 -16.08 16.13
CA LEU A 121 14.63 -15.43 15.93
C LEU A 121 14.46 -14.03 15.33
N ALA A 122 13.57 -13.88 14.33
CA ALA A 122 13.25 -12.58 13.76
C ALA A 122 12.68 -11.62 14.83
N LEU A 123 11.72 -12.08 15.64
CA LEU A 123 11.15 -11.27 16.72
C LEU A 123 12.22 -10.81 17.74
N ARG A 124 13.20 -11.66 18.04
CA ARG A 124 14.32 -11.30 18.93
C ARG A 124 15.22 -10.23 18.32
N ILE A 125 15.58 -10.37 17.04
CA ILE A 125 16.41 -9.39 16.32
C ILE A 125 15.71 -8.04 16.27
N ILE A 126 14.42 -8.03 15.96
CA ILE A 126 13.58 -6.82 15.87
C ILE A 126 13.41 -6.12 17.22
N SER A 127 13.52 -6.85 18.32
CA SER A 127 13.41 -6.30 19.67
C SER A 127 14.72 -5.66 20.16
N ASP A 128 15.80 -5.71 19.36
CA ASP A 128 17.05 -5.02 19.67
C ASP A 128 16.81 -3.49 19.66
N PRO A 129 17.35 -2.74 20.65
CA PRO A 129 17.24 -1.28 20.74
C PRO A 129 17.76 -0.51 19.51
N ARG A 130 18.56 -1.14 18.64
CA ARG A 130 18.99 -0.53 17.37
C ARG A 130 17.84 -0.31 16.38
N PHE A 131 16.72 -1.02 16.54
CA PHE A 131 15.54 -0.85 15.70
C PHE A 131 14.57 0.15 16.30
N GLU A 132 14.21 1.15 15.50
CA GLU A 132 13.20 2.13 15.90
C GLU A 132 11.80 1.65 15.54
N ARG A 133 10.87 1.79 16.48
CA ARG A 133 9.48 1.41 16.27
C ARG A 133 8.73 2.52 15.57
N LEU A 134 8.02 2.17 14.51
CA LEU A 134 7.25 3.10 13.70
C LEU A 134 5.74 2.87 13.89
N PRO A 135 5.04 3.75 14.62
CA PRO A 135 3.65 3.51 14.99
C PRO A 135 2.71 3.62 13.79
N CYS A 136 1.76 2.68 13.67
CA CYS A 136 0.79 2.64 12.59
C CYS A 136 -0.57 3.24 12.99
N LEU A 137 -1.09 4.16 12.17
CA LEU A 137 -2.38 4.84 12.43
C LEU A 137 -3.56 4.18 11.69
N HIS A 138 -3.61 2.86 11.67
CA HIS A 138 -4.66 2.13 10.96
C HIS A 138 -5.02 0.82 11.66
N LYS A 139 -6.28 0.41 11.51
CA LYS A 139 -6.82 -0.78 12.14
C LYS A 139 -6.69 -1.98 11.20
N GLY A 140 -5.73 -2.87 11.48
CA GLY A 140 -5.68 -4.21 10.89
C GLY A 140 -5.57 -4.27 9.37
N THR A 141 -4.76 -3.40 8.75
CA THR A 141 -4.48 -3.46 7.31
C THR A 141 -3.31 -4.41 7.02
N TYR A 142 -3.16 -4.79 5.75
CA TYR A 142 -1.97 -5.47 5.26
C TYR A 142 -0.72 -4.59 5.43
N ALA A 143 0.42 -5.23 5.73
CA ALA A 143 1.69 -4.56 5.94
C ALA A 143 2.16 -3.81 4.68
N ASP A 144 2.01 -4.44 3.51
CA ASP A 144 2.36 -3.84 2.22
C ASP A 144 1.65 -2.51 1.96
N ASP A 145 0.34 -2.46 2.25
CA ASP A 145 -0.47 -1.25 2.06
C ASP A 145 -0.05 -0.14 3.02
N CYS A 146 0.27 -0.51 4.27
CA CYS A 146 0.82 0.42 5.26
C CYS A 146 2.13 1.05 4.76
N LEU A 147 3.06 0.22 4.27
CA LEU A 147 4.36 0.67 3.78
C LEU A 147 4.21 1.60 2.58
N VAL A 148 3.38 1.21 1.60
CA VAL A 148 3.14 2.01 0.39
C VAL A 148 2.51 3.35 0.73
N GLU A 149 1.50 3.39 1.60
CA GLU A 149 0.84 4.63 1.97
C GLU A 149 1.78 5.56 2.76
N ARG A 150 2.55 4.99 3.69
CA ARG A 150 3.53 5.77 4.47
C ARG A 150 4.59 6.43 3.59
N VAL A 151 5.15 5.66 2.67
CA VAL A 151 6.20 6.11 1.76
C VAL A 151 5.66 7.10 0.72
N ARG A 152 4.38 6.97 0.37
CA ARG A 152 3.70 7.92 -0.50
C ARG A 152 3.54 9.29 0.17
N GLN A 153 3.19 9.30 1.46
CA GLN A 153 3.04 10.52 2.26
C GLN A 153 4.40 11.14 2.60
N HIS A 154 5.33 10.31 3.06
CA HIS A 154 6.66 10.74 3.51
C HIS A 154 7.73 10.05 2.67
N LYS A 155 8.39 10.82 1.81
CA LYS A 155 9.43 10.31 0.91
C LYS A 155 10.82 10.24 1.58
N CYS A 156 10.91 10.35 2.89
CA CYS A 156 12.17 10.30 3.64
C CYS A 156 12.64 8.88 4.01
N TYR A 157 12.05 7.85 3.40
CA TYR A 157 12.32 6.45 3.74
C TYR A 157 12.92 5.69 2.56
N ILE A 158 13.85 4.79 2.88
CA ILE A 158 14.27 3.68 2.01
C ILE A 158 13.43 2.46 2.39
N VAL A 159 12.91 1.72 1.42
CA VAL A 159 12.14 0.51 1.70
C VAL A 159 13.01 -0.72 1.49
N ALA A 160 13.14 -1.55 2.53
CA ALA A 160 13.86 -2.81 2.47
C ALA A 160 12.87 -3.96 2.24
N THR A 161 12.77 -4.44 1.00
CA THR A 161 11.88 -5.56 0.64
C THR A 161 12.46 -6.44 -0.46
N ASN A 162 12.20 -7.74 -0.33
CA ASN A 162 12.51 -8.72 -1.37
C ASN A 162 11.29 -9.09 -2.22
N ASP A 163 10.09 -8.66 -1.86
CA ASP A 163 8.87 -8.99 -2.58
C ASP A 163 8.78 -8.27 -3.94
N LYS A 164 8.43 -9.02 -4.98
CA LYS A 164 8.33 -8.50 -6.35
C LYS A 164 7.15 -7.55 -6.50
N ASP A 165 6.02 -7.86 -5.87
CA ASP A 165 4.80 -7.08 -6.01
C ASP A 165 4.91 -5.75 -5.25
N LEU A 166 5.41 -5.78 -4.02
CA LEU A 166 5.70 -4.56 -3.26
C LEU A 166 6.73 -3.67 -3.97
N LYS A 167 7.81 -4.24 -4.54
CA LYS A 167 8.76 -3.47 -5.37
C LYS A 167 8.09 -2.78 -6.56
N ASN A 168 7.24 -3.50 -7.29
CA ASN A 168 6.53 -2.93 -8.44
C ASN A 168 5.58 -1.78 -8.04
N ARG A 169 4.98 -1.85 -6.84
CA ARG A 169 4.16 -0.76 -6.30
C ARG A 169 5.01 0.45 -5.93
N ILE A 170 6.14 0.26 -5.26
CA ILE A 170 7.04 1.34 -4.82
C ILE A 170 7.73 2.00 -6.01
N ARG A 171 8.09 1.26 -7.07
CA ARG A 171 8.68 1.83 -8.30
C ARG A 171 7.79 2.89 -8.96
N LYS A 172 6.47 2.83 -8.77
CA LYS A 172 5.53 3.85 -9.26
C LYS A 172 5.65 5.18 -8.50
N ILE A 173 6.19 5.16 -7.28
CA ILE A 173 6.43 6.34 -6.46
C ILE A 173 7.83 6.87 -6.80
N PRO A 174 7.97 8.11 -7.29
CA PRO A 174 9.29 8.70 -7.56
C PRO A 174 9.98 9.13 -6.26
N GLY A 175 11.32 9.02 -6.24
CA GLY A 175 12.17 9.47 -5.12
C GLY A 175 12.28 8.52 -3.93
N VAL A 176 11.84 7.26 -4.07
CA VAL A 176 11.92 6.24 -3.02
C VAL A 176 12.89 5.14 -3.46
N PRO A 177 14.04 5.00 -2.76
CA PRO A 177 14.98 3.92 -2.99
C PRO A 177 14.46 2.59 -2.43
N ILE A 178 14.87 1.50 -3.06
CA ILE A 178 14.49 0.15 -2.66
C ILE A 178 15.75 -0.64 -2.35
N MET A 179 15.86 -1.16 -1.14
CA MET A 179 16.94 -2.06 -0.75
C MET A 179 16.43 -3.52 -0.77
N TYR A 180 17.25 -4.43 -1.27
CA TYR A 180 16.93 -5.85 -1.35
C TYR A 180 18.18 -6.70 -1.11
N VAL A 181 17.97 -7.96 -0.73
CA VAL A 181 19.05 -8.93 -0.54
C VAL A 181 19.34 -9.64 -1.86
N ALA A 182 20.59 -9.60 -2.31
CA ALA A 182 21.07 -10.31 -3.49
C ALA A 182 22.51 -10.81 -3.26
N ALA A 183 22.80 -12.06 -3.67
CA ALA A 183 24.15 -12.65 -3.62
C ALA A 183 24.87 -12.46 -2.26
N HIS A 184 24.18 -12.75 -1.15
CA HIS A 184 24.69 -12.59 0.22
C HIS A 184 25.10 -11.14 0.60
N LYS A 185 24.63 -10.13 -0.12
CA LYS A 185 24.84 -8.72 0.19
C LYS A 185 23.53 -7.94 0.06
N TYR A 186 23.49 -6.74 0.61
CA TYR A 186 22.41 -5.80 0.31
C TYR A 186 22.76 -4.99 -0.92
N ALA A 187 21.76 -4.79 -1.76
CA ALA A 187 21.83 -3.99 -2.96
C ALA A 187 20.72 -2.94 -2.89
N ILE A 188 20.96 -1.78 -3.49
CA ILE A 188 20.00 -0.68 -3.55
C ILE A 188 19.68 -0.32 -4.99
N GLU A 189 18.39 -0.11 -5.24
CA GLU A 189 17.82 0.37 -6.50
C GLU A 189 17.39 1.83 -6.32
N ARG A 190 17.51 2.63 -7.39
CA ARG A 190 17.01 4.02 -7.49
C ARG A 190 17.60 4.99 -6.45
N MET A 191 18.82 4.75 -6.00
CA MET A 191 19.60 5.71 -5.22
C MET A 191 20.66 6.35 -6.15
N PRO A 192 20.55 7.65 -6.47
CA PRO A 192 21.44 8.28 -7.44
C PRO A 192 22.87 8.48 -6.92
N GLU A 193 23.07 8.48 -5.60
CA GLU A 193 24.39 8.59 -4.94
C GLU A 193 25.00 7.23 -4.58
N ALA A 194 24.29 6.12 -4.76
CA ALA A 194 24.81 4.80 -4.40
C ALA A 194 25.78 4.28 -5.49
N TYR A 195 27.07 4.51 -5.28
CA TYR A 195 28.13 3.84 -6.01
C TYR A 195 28.15 2.35 -5.65
N GLY A 196 27.54 1.49 -6.47
CA GLY A 196 27.69 0.04 -6.24
C GLY A 196 26.83 -0.92 -7.06
N VAL A 197 25.76 -0.48 -7.71
CA VAL A 197 24.92 -1.39 -8.52
C VAL A 197 24.66 -0.76 -9.88
N LYS A 198 25.43 -1.18 -10.89
CA LYS A 198 25.08 -0.93 -12.28
C LYS A 198 23.77 -1.65 -12.57
N ALA A 199 22.83 -0.92 -13.16
CA ALA A 199 21.56 -1.44 -13.65
C ALA A 199 21.73 -2.63 -14.59
#